data_AF-A0A942HS42-F1
#
_entry.id   AF-A0A942HS42-F1
#
_cell.length_a   1.000
_cell.length_b   1.000
_cell.length_c   1.000
_cell.angle_alpha   90.00
_cell.angle_beta   90.00
_cell.angle_gamma   90.00
#
_symmetry.space_group_name_H-M   'P 1'
#
loop_
_entity.id
_entity.type
_entity.pdbx_description
1 polymer ?
#
loop_
_entity_poly.entity_id
_entity_poly.type
_entity_poly.pdbx_seq_one_letter_code
_entity_poly.pdbx_strand_id
1 'polypeptide(L)'
;MSILAKHSHEDARLRCQDCDEFICPKCMIQCAVGSRCKKCAGRFSSHVVQAGPAVLIRTGLAAVVAGFAFGSAQIYMLGFSFYAWIVLAVVGFGVGRVLHRIASYKIGVKIAGAVAAGLVVGLLLSPARDLTISYLAALNQPGSGAETGGAATGLLTTHLAAMVIFIGCAVSAFFNK
;
A
#
# COMPACT_ATOMS: atom_id res chain seq x y z
N MET A 1 26.59 15.94 11.88
CA MET A 1 27.77 16.65 11.37
C MET A 1 27.67 16.77 9.85
N SER A 2 27.59 17.98 9.31
CA SER A 2 28.02 18.26 7.93
C SER A 2 28.69 19.63 7.92
N ILE A 3 29.99 19.57 8.22
CA ILE A 3 30.95 20.67 8.13
C ILE A 3 31.42 20.64 6.68
N LEU A 4 30.88 21.48 5.81
CA LEU A 4 31.49 21.74 4.50
C LEU A 4 31.42 23.26 4.28
N ALA A 5 32.61 23.82 4.12
CA ALA A 5 32.98 25.23 3.95
C ALA A 5 31.80 26.20 3.73
N LYS A 6 31.67 27.18 4.64
CA LYS A 6 30.90 28.40 4.37
C LYS A 6 31.46 29.01 3.09
N HIS A 7 30.77 28.83 1.96
CA HIS A 7 31.02 29.64 0.78
C HIS A 7 30.77 31.09 1.18
N SER A 8 31.73 31.97 0.90
CA SER A 8 31.51 33.38 1.17
C SER A 8 30.43 33.91 0.23
N HIS A 9 29.41 34.52 0.81
CA HIS A 9 28.25 35.05 0.10
C HIS A 9 28.44 36.54 -0.29
N GLU A 10 29.67 37.04 -0.25
CA GLU A 10 30.03 38.45 -0.46
C GLU A 10 29.48 39.04 -1.77
N ASP A 11 29.39 38.24 -2.85
CA ASP A 11 28.84 38.66 -4.15
C ASP A 11 27.42 38.12 -4.45
N ALA A 12 26.76 37.47 -3.48
CA ALA A 12 25.47 36.83 -3.71
C ALA A 12 24.35 37.87 -3.79
N ARG A 13 23.73 38.02 -4.97
CA ARG A 13 22.57 38.91 -5.18
C ARG A 13 21.20 38.23 -4.96
N LEU A 14 21.18 36.92 -4.74
CA LEU A 14 19.96 36.13 -4.57
C LEU A 14 19.63 35.98 -3.09
N ARG A 15 18.35 36.11 -2.73
CA ARG A 15 17.88 35.98 -1.34
C ARG A 15 16.91 34.83 -1.18
N CYS A 16 16.91 34.20 0.00
CA CYS A 16 15.97 33.16 0.36
C CYS A 16 14.57 33.73 0.56
N GLN A 17 13.55 33.17 -0.07
CA GLN A 17 12.18 33.69 0.06
C GLN A 17 11.58 33.56 1.47
N ASP A 18 12.06 32.60 2.30
CA ASP A 18 11.53 32.40 3.66
C ASP A 18 12.33 33.12 4.76
N CYS A 19 13.62 33.39 4.54
CA CYS A 19 14.53 33.87 5.59
C CYS A 19 15.42 35.04 5.17
N ASP A 20 15.26 35.53 3.94
CA ASP A 20 16.01 36.63 3.31
C ASP A 20 17.55 36.54 3.33
N GLU A 21 18.11 35.43 3.81
CA GLU A 21 19.54 35.16 3.79
C GLU A 21 20.07 35.15 2.36
N PHE A 22 21.27 35.70 2.14
CA PHE A 22 21.93 35.69 0.84
C PHE A 22 22.35 34.26 0.45
N ILE A 23 22.01 33.83 -0.77
CA ILE A 23 22.27 32.48 -1.28
C ILE A 23 23.13 32.56 -2.54
N CYS A 24 24.18 31.74 -2.60
CA CYS A 24 25.00 31.61 -3.79
C CYS A 24 24.33 30.68 -4.82
N PRO A 25 24.49 30.87 -6.15
CA PRO A 25 23.89 29.99 -7.16
C PRO A 25 24.34 28.52 -7.05
N LYS A 26 25.51 28.25 -6.45
CA LYS A 26 25.98 26.89 -6.13
C LYS A 26 25.32 26.29 -4.87
N CYS A 27 24.80 27.14 -3.99
CA CYS A 27 24.23 26.79 -2.68
C CYS A 27 22.69 26.72 -2.72
N MET A 28 22.10 27.18 -3.82
CA MET A 28 20.68 27.29 -4.05
C MET A 28 20.04 25.92 -4.24
N ILE A 29 18.91 25.70 -3.58
CA ILE A 29 18.02 24.57 -3.86
C ILE A 29 16.79 25.13 -4.57
N GLN A 30 16.50 24.56 -5.74
CA GLN A 30 15.33 24.94 -6.52
C GLN A 30 14.11 24.24 -5.92
N CYS A 31 13.16 25.03 -5.41
CA CYS A 31 11.89 24.55 -4.87
C CYS A 31 10.74 24.99 -5.77
N ALA A 32 9.55 24.39 -5.59
CA ALA A 32 8.38 24.62 -6.44
C ALA A 32 7.94 26.10 -6.54
N VAL A 33 8.27 26.93 -5.54
CA VAL A 33 7.87 28.34 -5.47
C VAL A 33 9.10 29.28 -5.49
N GLY A 34 10.27 28.81 -5.93
CA GLY A 34 11.48 29.63 -6.06
C GLY A 34 12.71 29.04 -5.36
N SER A 35 13.76 29.85 -5.27
CA SER A 35 15.05 29.47 -4.69
C SER A 35 15.06 29.55 -3.16
N ARG A 36 15.40 28.44 -2.50
CA ARG A 36 15.53 28.37 -1.02
C ARG A 36 16.94 27.97 -0.60
N CYS A 37 17.33 28.38 0.61
CA CYS A 37 18.58 27.94 1.23
C CYS A 37 18.43 26.50 1.76
N LYS A 38 19.55 25.79 1.95
CA LYS A 38 19.54 24.39 2.42
C LYS A 38 18.85 24.19 3.77
N LYS A 39 18.92 25.20 4.66
CA LYS A 39 18.24 25.19 5.97
C LYS A 39 16.72 25.28 5.83
N CYS A 40 16.22 26.14 4.95
CA CYS A 40 14.79 26.34 4.72
C CYS A 40 14.19 25.23 3.85
N ALA A 41 14.92 24.76 2.84
CA ALA A 41 14.47 23.68 1.95
C ALA A 41 14.22 22.37 2.73
N GLY A 42 15.07 22.03 3.70
CA GLY A 42 14.90 20.82 4.53
C GLY A 42 13.76 20.89 5.55
N ARG A 43 13.22 22.08 5.85
CA ARG A 43 12.14 22.26 6.82
C ARG A 43 10.78 21.79 6.28
N PHE A 44 10.58 21.93 4.97
CA PHE A 44 9.35 21.54 4.31
C PHE A 44 9.50 20.13 3.73
N SER A 45 9.40 19.10 4.58
CA SER A 45 9.03 17.79 4.04
C SER A 45 7.58 17.88 3.58
N SER A 46 7.32 17.49 2.33
CA SER A 46 6.01 17.60 1.70
C SER A 46 4.92 17.01 2.62
N HIS A 47 3.83 17.75 2.83
CA HIS A 47 2.65 17.29 3.57
C HIS A 47 2.05 15.99 2.98
N VAL A 48 2.40 15.69 1.73
CA VAL A 48 2.05 14.46 1.01
C VAL A 48 2.77 13.24 1.61
N VAL A 49 3.99 13.42 2.14
CA VAL A 49 4.83 12.35 2.73
C VAL A 49 4.58 12.21 4.23
N GLN A 50 4.15 13.28 4.91
CA GLN A 50 3.76 13.22 6.33
C GLN A 50 2.39 12.58 6.51
N ALA A 51 2.40 11.25 6.60
CA ALA A 51 1.28 10.46 7.07
C ALA A 51 1.16 10.63 8.59
N GLY A 52 0.04 11.20 9.06
CA GLY A 52 -0.27 11.19 10.49
C GLY A 52 -0.55 9.75 10.95
N PRO A 53 -0.21 9.38 12.20
CA PRO A 53 -0.40 8.02 12.72
C PRO A 53 -1.86 7.56 12.65
N ALA A 54 -2.81 8.49 12.84
CA ALA A 54 -4.24 8.20 12.70
C ALA A 54 -4.66 7.79 11.28
N VAL A 55 -4.00 8.33 10.25
CA VAL A 55 -4.27 7.96 8.85
C VAL A 55 -3.74 6.55 8.58
N LEU A 56 -2.54 6.23 9.07
CA LEU A 56 -1.93 4.90 8.95
C LEU A 56 -2.81 3.80 9.53
N ILE A 57 -3.35 4.01 10.74
CA ILE A 57 -4.22 3.03 11.41
C ILE A 57 -5.52 2.84 10.63
N ARG A 58 -6.16 3.93 10.20
CA ARG A 58 -7.41 3.86 9.40
C ARG A 58 -7.20 3.15 8.08
N THR A 59 -6.11 3.44 7.37
CA THR A 59 -5.78 2.76 6.11
C THR A 59 -5.42 1.29 6.32
N GLY A 60 -4.72 0.96 7.41
CA GLY A 60 -4.38 -0.42 7.76
C GLY A 60 -5.62 -1.25 8.07
N LEU A 61 -6.52 -0.74 8.92
CA LEU A 61 -7.80 -1.40 9.22
C LEU A 61 -8.65 -1.58 7.96
N ALA A 62 -8.77 -0.55 7.12
CA ALA A 62 -9.50 -0.65 5.86
C ALA A 62 -8.88 -1.70 4.92
N ALA A 63 -7.55 -1.80 4.87
CA ALA A 63 -6.83 -2.80 4.09
C ALA A 63 -7.09 -4.23 4.59
N VAL A 64 -7.13 -4.43 5.91
CA VAL A 64 -7.47 -5.75 6.51
C VAL A 64 -8.90 -6.15 6.15
N VAL A 65 -9.87 -5.25 6.31
CA VAL A 65 -11.27 -5.52 5.98
C VAL A 65 -11.44 -5.80 4.48
N ALA A 66 -10.77 -5.02 3.62
CA ALA A 66 -10.82 -5.22 2.18
C ALA A 66 -10.17 -6.55 1.77
N GLY A 67 -9.02 -6.91 2.36
CA GLY A 67 -8.34 -8.19 2.13
C GLY A 67 -9.20 -9.37 2.58
N PHE A 68 -9.87 -9.25 3.73
CA PHE A 68 -10.78 -10.27 4.25
C PHE A 68 -12.02 -10.45 3.37
N ALA A 69 -12.67 -9.35 2.97
CA ALA A 69 -13.83 -9.40 2.08
C ALA A 69 -13.46 -10.04 0.74
N PHE A 70 -12.30 -9.69 0.19
CA PHE A 70 -11.82 -10.26 -1.06
C PHE A 70 -11.52 -11.77 -0.95
N GLY A 71 -10.81 -12.19 0.09
CA GLY A 71 -10.53 -13.61 0.34
C GLY A 71 -11.81 -14.44 0.44
N SER A 72 -12.87 -13.89 1.06
CA SER A 72 -14.18 -14.56 1.14
C SER A 72 -14.93 -14.63 -0.20
N ALA A 73 -14.80 -13.61 -1.05
CA ALA A 73 -15.46 -13.55 -2.35
C ALA A 73 -14.79 -14.43 -3.40
N GLN A 74 -13.50 -14.72 -3.24
CA GLN A 74 -12.71 -15.48 -4.21
C GLN A 74 -13.23 -16.91 -4.43
N ILE A 75 -13.77 -17.55 -3.39
CA ILE A 75 -14.33 -18.90 -3.45
C ILE A 75 -15.48 -19.03 -4.46
N TYR A 76 -16.28 -17.97 -4.62
CA TYR A 76 -17.39 -17.95 -5.58
C TYR A 76 -16.95 -17.69 -7.02
N MET A 77 -15.70 -17.29 -7.24
CA MET A 77 -15.15 -16.95 -8.57
C MET A 77 -14.36 -18.07 -9.25
N LEU A 78 -14.08 -19.18 -8.56
CA LEU A 78 -13.27 -20.30 -9.09
C LEU A 78 -13.90 -21.05 -10.28
N GLY A 79 -15.17 -20.78 -10.63
CA GLY A 79 -15.84 -21.44 -11.76
C GLY A 79 -15.47 -20.92 -13.16
N PHE A 80 -14.89 -19.71 -13.29
CA PHE A 80 -14.65 -19.06 -14.58
C PHE A 80 -13.15 -18.95 -14.89
N SER A 81 -12.51 -20.03 -15.34
CA SER A 81 -11.05 -20.18 -15.44
C SER A 81 -10.28 -18.97 -16.01
N PHE A 82 -10.67 -18.40 -17.16
CA PHE A 82 -9.97 -17.21 -17.72
C PHE A 82 -10.59 -15.87 -17.27
N TYR A 83 -11.92 -15.81 -17.19
CA TYR A 83 -12.64 -14.58 -16.82
C TYR A 83 -12.36 -14.18 -15.36
N ALA A 84 -12.14 -15.14 -14.47
CA ALA A 84 -11.84 -14.92 -13.07
C ALA A 84 -10.59 -14.05 -12.90
N TRP A 85 -9.52 -14.26 -13.68
CA TRP A 85 -8.30 -13.45 -13.58
C TRP A 85 -8.51 -11.99 -13.96
N ILE A 86 -9.31 -11.73 -15.01
CA ILE A 86 -9.65 -10.36 -15.42
C ILE A 86 -10.47 -9.68 -14.33
N VAL A 87 -11.49 -10.37 -13.80
CA VAL A 87 -12.31 -9.82 -12.73
C VAL A 87 -11.49 -9.59 -11.46
N LEU A 88 -10.57 -10.50 -11.12
CA LEU A 88 -9.64 -10.37 -10.01
C LEU A 88 -8.79 -9.10 -10.14
N ALA A 89 -8.25 -8.84 -11.32
CA ALA A 89 -7.44 -7.66 -11.60
C ALA A 89 -8.27 -6.36 -11.50
N VAL A 90 -9.49 -6.36 -12.04
CA VAL A 90 -10.40 -5.20 -11.96
C VAL A 90 -10.81 -4.92 -10.52
N VAL A 91 -11.14 -5.94 -9.74
CA VAL A 91 -11.50 -5.81 -8.33
C VAL A 91 -10.29 -5.35 -7.51
N GLY A 92 -9.10 -5.92 -7.74
CA GLY A 92 -7.86 -5.48 -7.09
C GLY A 92 -7.54 -4.01 -7.34
N PHE A 93 -7.72 -3.56 -8.58
CA PHE A 93 -7.53 -2.16 -8.94
C PHE A 93 -8.59 -1.25 -8.29
N GLY A 94 -9.85 -1.71 -8.23
CA GLY A 94 -10.94 -1.01 -7.54
C GLY A 94 -10.65 -0.84 -6.05
N VAL A 95 -10.24 -1.92 -5.38
CA VAL A 95 -9.87 -1.91 -3.94
C VAL A 95 -8.68 -0.99 -3.70
N GLY A 96 -7.65 -1.04 -4.54
CA GLY A 96 -6.50 -0.13 -4.46
C GLY A 96 -6.90 1.34 -4.53
N ARG A 97 -7.83 1.71 -5.43
CA ARG A 97 -8.37 3.08 -5.53
C ARG A 97 -9.17 3.50 -4.31
N VAL A 98 -10.00 2.60 -3.75
CA VAL A 98 -10.77 2.88 -2.53
C VAL A 98 -9.81 3.12 -1.37
N LEU A 99 -8.79 2.26 -1.19
CA LEU A 99 -7.76 2.42 -0.16
C LEU A 99 -6.98 3.72 -0.34
N HIS A 100 -6.66 4.10 -1.58
CA HIS A 100 -5.98 5.37 -1.87
C HIS A 100 -6.84 6.59 -1.51
N ARG A 101 -8.16 6.51 -1.73
CA ARG A 101 -9.11 7.56 -1.32
C ARG A 101 -9.20 7.65 0.21
N ILE A 102 -9.23 6.52 0.91
CA ILE A 102 -9.21 6.46 2.38
C ILE A 102 -7.88 7.02 2.93
N ALA A 103 -6.77 6.78 2.23
CA ALA A 103 -5.46 7.34 2.55
C ALA A 103 -5.32 8.84 2.28
N SER A 104 -6.39 9.52 1.85
CA SER A 104 -6.41 10.96 1.56
C SER A 104 -5.34 11.38 0.54
N TYR A 105 -5.04 10.52 -0.45
CA TYR A 105 -4.03 10.78 -1.49
C TYR A 105 -2.61 11.04 -0.95
N LYS A 106 -2.29 10.59 0.27
CA LYS A 106 -0.94 10.72 0.83
C LYS A 106 -0.03 9.65 0.23
N ILE A 107 1.11 10.07 -0.30
CA ILE A 107 2.06 9.23 -1.03
C ILE A 107 3.31 9.11 -0.17
N GLY A 108 3.54 7.91 0.38
CA GLY A 108 4.71 7.64 1.20
C GLY A 108 4.92 6.15 1.43
N VAL A 109 6.18 5.73 1.46
CA VAL A 109 6.60 4.32 1.65
C VAL A 109 5.98 3.72 2.91
N LYS A 110 5.80 4.52 3.96
CA LYS A 110 5.16 4.10 5.22
C LYS A 110 3.69 3.70 5.04
N ILE A 111 2.94 4.42 4.21
CA ILE A 111 1.52 4.12 3.95
C ILE A 111 1.41 2.90 3.04
N ALA A 112 2.23 2.84 1.97
CA ALA A 112 2.26 1.69 1.08
C ALA A 112 2.60 0.40 1.85
N GLY A 113 3.57 0.46 2.76
CA GLY A 113 3.91 -0.64 3.66
C GLY A 113 2.77 -1.04 4.59
N ALA A 114 2.06 -0.08 5.18
CA ALA A 114 0.92 -0.36 6.06
C ALA A 114 -0.26 -1.01 5.30
N VAL A 115 -0.54 -0.57 4.07
CA VAL A 115 -1.57 -1.15 3.21
C VAL A 115 -1.18 -2.57 2.76
N ALA A 116 0.07 -2.76 2.34
CA ALA A 116 0.58 -4.08 1.97
C ALA A 116 0.52 -5.05 3.16
N ALA A 117 0.98 -4.62 4.34
CA ALA A 117 0.89 -5.43 5.55
C ALA A 117 -0.56 -5.75 5.94
N GLY A 118 -1.47 -4.76 5.87
CA GLY A 118 -2.88 -4.97 6.16
C GLY A 118 -3.57 -5.95 5.20
N LEU A 119 -3.26 -5.86 3.90
CA LEU A 119 -3.74 -6.80 2.89
C LEU A 119 -3.20 -8.22 3.14
N VAL A 120 -1.91 -8.36 3.44
CA VAL A 120 -1.29 -9.65 3.76
C VAL A 120 -1.93 -10.27 5.00
N VAL A 121 -2.15 -9.48 6.07
CA VAL A 121 -2.80 -9.96 7.29
C VAL A 121 -4.26 -10.38 7.02
N GLY A 122 -5.01 -9.58 6.25
CA GLY A 122 -6.39 -9.93 5.88
C GLY A 122 -6.48 -11.20 5.03
N LEU A 123 -5.52 -11.40 4.11
CA LEU A 123 -5.43 -12.59 3.28
C LEU A 123 -4.99 -13.83 4.06
N LEU A 124 -4.10 -13.69 5.04
CA LEU A 124 -3.69 -14.77 5.96
C LEU A 124 -4.82 -15.24 6.88
N LEU A 125 -5.77 -14.35 7.22
CA LEU A 125 -6.95 -14.72 7.99
C LEU A 125 -7.97 -15.53 7.19
N SER A 126 -7.91 -15.47 5.85
CA SER A 126 -8.84 -16.19 4.97
C SER A 126 -8.74 -17.72 5.08
N PRO A 127 -7.56 -18.37 5.00
CA PRO A 127 -7.46 -19.82 5.18
C PRO A 127 -7.86 -20.28 6.59
N ALA A 128 -7.61 -19.46 7.61
CA ALA A 128 -8.06 -19.76 8.98
C ALA A 128 -9.60 -19.80 9.08
N ARG A 129 -10.30 -18.90 8.38
CA ARG A 129 -11.77 -18.92 8.25
C ARG A 129 -12.27 -20.16 7.52
N ASP A 130 -11.67 -20.52 6.38
CA ASP A 130 -12.11 -21.68 5.60
C ASP A 130 -11.91 -23.00 6.39
N LEU A 131 -10.86 -23.06 7.22
CA LEU A 131 -10.66 -24.13 8.21
C LEU A 131 -11.75 -24.16 9.30
N THR A 132 -12.22 -23.00 9.77
CA THR A 132 -13.30 -22.96 10.77
C THR A 132 -14.64 -23.36 10.18
N ILE A 133 -14.95 -22.92 8.97
CA ILE A 133 -16.20 -23.25 8.27
C ILE A 133 -16.24 -24.74 7.91
N SER A 134 -15.13 -25.30 7.43
CA SER A 134 -15.03 -26.73 7.15
C SER A 134 -15.11 -27.60 8.41
N TYR A 135 -14.52 -27.17 9.53
CA TYR A 135 -14.67 -27.85 10.82
C TYR A 135 -16.11 -27.82 11.35
N LEU A 136 -16.80 -26.66 11.24
CA LEU A 136 -18.22 -26.54 11.60
C LEU A 136 -19.12 -27.38 10.68
N ALA A 137 -18.83 -27.43 9.38
CA ALA A 137 -19.56 -28.28 8.44
C ALA A 137 -19.33 -29.77 8.71
N ALA A 138 -18.12 -30.18 9.08
CA ALA A 138 -17.79 -31.55 9.44
C ALA A 138 -18.49 -32.02 10.74
N LEU A 139 -18.74 -31.11 11.69
CA LEU A 139 -19.57 -31.41 12.87
C LEU A 139 -21.06 -31.58 12.51
N ASN A 140 -21.49 -31.08 11.35
CA ASN A 140 -22.89 -31.11 10.90
C ASN A 140 -23.19 -32.29 9.95
N GLN A 141 -22.17 -32.97 9.40
CA GLN A 141 -22.34 -34.17 8.57
C GLN A 141 -21.48 -35.32 9.12
N PRO A 142 -22.07 -36.31 9.82
CA PRO A 142 -21.37 -37.53 10.16
C PRO A 142 -21.24 -38.38 8.88
N GLY A 143 -20.04 -38.46 8.29
CA GLY A 143 -19.71 -39.56 7.37
C GLY A 143 -19.15 -39.27 5.97
N SER A 144 -18.57 -38.10 5.66
CA SER A 144 -17.83 -37.92 4.40
C SER A 144 -16.32 -37.81 4.65
N GLY A 145 -15.69 -38.95 4.90
CA GLY A 145 -14.24 -39.09 4.82
C GLY A 145 -13.77 -39.12 3.36
N ALA A 146 -12.60 -38.54 3.13
CA ALA A 146 -11.68 -38.87 2.04
C ALA A 146 -11.97 -38.34 0.61
N GLU A 147 -11.95 -37.01 0.43
CA GLU A 147 -11.54 -36.39 -0.87
C GLU A 147 -10.63 -35.14 -0.66
N THR A 148 -9.95 -35.05 0.48
CA THR A 148 -9.19 -33.85 0.89
C THR A 148 -7.77 -33.73 0.31
N GLY A 149 -7.27 -34.71 -0.45
CA GLY A 149 -5.86 -34.78 -0.86
C GLY A 149 -5.49 -34.06 -2.16
N GLY A 150 -6.36 -34.09 -3.18
CA GLY A 150 -6.04 -33.59 -4.52
C GLY A 150 -6.60 -32.20 -4.84
N ALA A 151 -7.79 -31.86 -4.33
CA ALA A 151 -8.40 -30.55 -4.50
C ALA A 151 -7.67 -29.46 -3.70
N ALA A 152 -7.04 -29.84 -2.58
CA ALA A 152 -6.31 -28.93 -1.70
C ALA A 152 -5.08 -28.30 -2.38
N THR A 153 -4.35 -29.03 -3.23
CA THR A 153 -3.15 -28.51 -3.91
C THR A 153 -3.50 -27.60 -5.09
N GLY A 154 -4.57 -27.89 -5.84
CA GLY A 154 -5.10 -27.02 -6.89
C GLY A 154 -5.76 -25.73 -6.35
N LEU A 155 -6.50 -25.84 -5.25
CA LEU A 155 -7.02 -24.67 -4.53
C LEU A 155 -5.88 -23.86 -3.90
N LEU A 156 -4.88 -24.47 -3.25
CA LEU A 156 -3.76 -23.73 -2.67
C LEU A 156 -2.98 -22.94 -3.73
N THR A 157 -2.67 -23.57 -4.87
CA THR A 157 -1.90 -22.93 -5.94
C THR A 157 -2.67 -21.77 -6.59
N THR A 158 -3.98 -21.93 -6.83
CA THR A 158 -4.84 -20.85 -7.34
C THR A 158 -5.07 -19.75 -6.32
N HIS A 159 -5.20 -20.09 -5.03
CA HIS A 159 -5.31 -19.11 -3.95
C HIS A 159 -4.02 -18.29 -3.78
N LEU A 160 -2.86 -18.94 -3.78
CA LEU A 160 -1.57 -18.25 -3.68
C LEU A 160 -1.31 -17.35 -4.89
N ALA A 161 -1.61 -17.82 -6.11
CA ALA A 161 -1.45 -17.01 -7.32
C ALA A 161 -2.39 -15.79 -7.33
N ALA A 162 -3.64 -15.97 -6.90
CA ALA A 162 -4.59 -14.87 -6.76
C ALA A 162 -4.17 -13.85 -5.68
N MET A 163 -3.58 -14.31 -4.57
CA MET A 163 -3.01 -13.43 -3.55
C MET A 163 -1.88 -12.56 -4.10
N VAL A 164 -0.95 -13.14 -4.86
CA VAL A 164 0.17 -12.41 -5.46
C VAL A 164 -0.31 -11.36 -6.46
N ILE A 165 -1.28 -11.70 -7.31
CA ILE A 165 -1.83 -10.76 -8.29
C ILE A 165 -2.65 -9.66 -7.62
N PHE A 166 -3.46 -9.99 -6.61
CA PHE A 166 -4.26 -9.00 -5.91
C PHE A 166 -3.39 -8.00 -5.14
N ILE A 167 -2.35 -8.49 -4.44
CA ILE A 167 -1.38 -7.63 -3.76
C ILE A 167 -0.62 -6.78 -4.80
N GLY A 168 -0.17 -7.37 -5.90
CA GLY A 168 0.54 -6.66 -6.97
C GLY A 168 -0.30 -5.55 -7.60
N CYS A 169 -1.57 -5.82 -7.93
CA CYS A 169 -2.50 -4.84 -8.50
C CYS A 169 -2.93 -3.76 -7.50
N ALA A 170 -3.13 -4.13 -6.23
CA ALA A 170 -3.49 -3.17 -5.19
C ALA A 170 -2.32 -2.23 -4.86
N VAL A 171 -1.08 -2.74 -4.85
CA VAL A 171 0.13 -1.97 -4.57
C VAL A 171 0.54 -1.11 -5.78
N SER A 172 0.39 -1.60 -7.02
CA SER A 172 0.72 -0.82 -8.22
C SER A 172 -0.12 0.45 -8.37
N ALA A 173 -1.35 0.44 -7.84
CA ALA A 173 -2.20 1.64 -7.76
C ALA A 173 -1.59 2.77 -6.90
N PHE A 174 -0.64 2.47 -6.01
CA PHE A 174 0.07 3.47 -5.21
C PHE A 174 1.37 3.99 -5.87
N PHE A 175 1.92 3.26 -6.85
CA PHE A 175 3.16 3.64 -7.55
C PHE A 175 2.91 4.28 -8.92
N ASN A 176 1.73 4.12 -9.51
CA ASN A 176 1.38 4.71 -10.79
C ASN A 176 0.94 6.17 -10.63
N LYS A 177 1.87 7.05 -10.24
CA LYS A 177 1.76 8.50 -10.36
C LYS A 177 3.11 9.20 -10.43
#